data_AF-M1C4K6-F1
#
_entry.id   AF-M1C4K6-F1
#
_cell.length_a   1.000
_cell.length_b   1.000
_cell.length_c   1.000
_cell.angle_alpha   90.00
_cell.angle_beta   90.00
_cell.angle_gamma   90.00
#
_symmetry.space_group_name_H-M   'P 1'
#
loop_
_entity.id
_entity.type
_entity.pdbx_description
1 polymer ?
#
loop_
_entity_poly.entity_id
_entity_poly.type
_entity_poly.pdbx_seq_one_letter_code
_entity_poly.pdbx_strand_id
1 'polypeptide(L)'
;MEESDPMLKTIVRCKHGSLLHMQTSWSKSNPGRRFWSCPYYGENNCHFFRWRDREEIDPRSQFILPILVNKIKELEDEVWRRQIQINEQQVLIDNFTVEKRFKRRKLKWCTFDWKVILCILICVVALFINNLFQSRVHSSIELIELP
;
A
#
# COMPACT_ATOMS: atom_id res chain seq x y z
N MET A 1 -19.72 -34.23 8.18
CA MET A 1 -18.25 -34.35 8.13
C MET A 1 -17.73 -34.38 9.57
N GLU A 2 -17.89 -35.50 10.28
CA GLU A 2 -17.43 -35.66 11.69
C GLU A 2 -16.61 -36.95 11.89
N GLU A 3 -16.28 -37.67 10.83
CA GLU A 3 -15.81 -39.05 10.91
C GLU A 3 -14.29 -39.22 10.70
N SER A 4 -13.50 -38.20 11.01
CA SER A 4 -12.03 -38.29 10.84
C SER A 4 -11.24 -37.50 11.89
N ASP A 5 -11.77 -37.36 13.10
CA ASP A 5 -10.98 -36.90 14.24
C ASP A 5 -10.52 -38.13 15.06
N PRO A 6 -9.30 -38.64 14.85
CA PRO A 6 -8.80 -39.83 15.55
C PRO A 6 -8.80 -39.65 17.08
N MET A 7 -8.79 -38.40 17.57
CA MET A 7 -8.83 -38.07 18.99
C MET A 7 -10.24 -38.08 19.60
N LEU A 8 -11.31 -38.21 18.80
CA LEU A 8 -12.67 -38.45 19.33
C LEU A 8 -12.84 -39.88 19.87
N LYS A 9 -12.00 -40.83 19.42
CA LYS A 9 -12.05 -42.24 19.83
C LYS A 9 -11.08 -42.58 20.98
N THR A 10 -10.35 -41.60 21.51
CA THR A 10 -9.38 -41.83 22.58
C THR A 10 -10.07 -42.23 23.88
N ILE A 11 -9.86 -43.47 24.30
CA ILE A 11 -10.31 -44.02 25.57
C ILE A 11 -9.34 -43.54 26.66
N VAL A 12 -9.74 -42.55 27.45
CA VAL A 12 -8.95 -42.07 28.58
C VAL A 12 -9.55 -42.60 29.88
N ARG A 13 -8.72 -43.17 30.77
CA ARG A 13 -9.15 -43.70 32.07
C ARG A 13 -8.35 -43.09 33.21
N CYS A 14 -9.00 -42.90 34.36
CA CYS A 14 -8.30 -42.58 35.60
C CYS A 14 -7.88 -43.87 36.34
N LYS A 15 -7.19 -43.72 37.48
CA LYS A 15 -6.77 -44.85 38.35
C LYS A 15 -7.92 -45.72 38.87
N HIS A 16 -9.15 -45.21 38.86
CA HIS A 16 -10.35 -45.97 39.23
C HIS A 16 -10.89 -46.85 38.09
N GLY A 17 -10.25 -46.84 36.91
CA GLY A 17 -10.69 -47.60 35.73
C GLY A 17 -11.87 -46.99 34.97
N SER A 18 -12.51 -45.96 35.52
CA SER A 18 -13.64 -45.26 34.87
C SER A 18 -13.21 -44.56 33.57
N LEU A 19 -14.04 -44.68 32.53
CA LEU A 19 -13.88 -43.95 31.28
C LEU A 19 -14.13 -42.47 31.51
N LEU A 20 -13.21 -41.62 31.08
CA LEU A 20 -13.33 -40.18 31.22
C LEU A 20 -13.88 -39.58 29.93
N HIS A 21 -14.91 -38.76 30.06
CA HIS A 21 -15.46 -38.00 28.96
C HIS A 21 -14.67 -36.72 28.72
N MET A 22 -14.57 -36.34 27.45
CA MET A 22 -13.95 -35.09 27.05
C MET A 22 -14.88 -33.93 27.45
N GLN A 23 -14.32 -33.00 28.19
CA GLN A 23 -14.99 -31.79 28.67
C GLN A 23 -14.41 -30.56 27.97
N THR A 24 -15.16 -29.46 28.00
CA THR A 24 -14.73 -28.16 27.48
C THR A 24 -14.61 -27.18 28.65
N SER A 25 -13.48 -26.48 28.75
CA SER A 25 -13.27 -25.45 29.75
C SER A 25 -14.04 -24.19 29.37
N TRP A 26 -14.81 -23.69 30.34
CA TRP A 26 -15.56 -22.43 30.25
C TRP A 26 -14.93 -21.33 31.11
N SER A 27 -13.72 -21.57 31.63
CA SER A 27 -13.00 -20.57 32.41
C SER A 27 -12.57 -19.39 31.54
N LYS A 28 -12.52 -18.19 32.13
CA LYS A 28 -12.00 -16.99 31.45
C LYS A 28 -10.55 -17.14 30.98
N SER A 29 -9.75 -17.95 31.68
CA SER A 29 -8.34 -18.18 31.34
C SER A 29 -8.12 -19.23 30.25
N ASN A 30 -9.06 -20.16 30.06
CA ASN A 30 -8.95 -21.23 29.07
C ASN A 30 -10.29 -21.47 28.35
N PRO A 31 -10.90 -20.47 27.70
CA PRO A 31 -12.21 -20.63 27.07
C PRO A 31 -12.14 -21.59 25.88
N GLY A 32 -13.07 -22.55 25.83
CA GLY A 32 -13.22 -23.49 24.71
C GLY A 32 -12.18 -24.61 24.64
N ARG A 33 -11.17 -24.62 25.53
CA ARG A 33 -10.10 -25.63 25.54
C ARG A 33 -10.63 -26.95 26.11
N ARG A 34 -10.35 -28.08 25.45
CA ARG A 34 -10.91 -29.39 25.84
C ARG A 34 -9.97 -30.17 26.76
N PHE A 35 -10.49 -30.96 27.69
CA PHE A 35 -9.70 -31.75 28.65
C PHE A 35 -10.43 -33.02 29.10
N TRP A 36 -9.72 -33.91 29.77
CA TRP A 36 -10.26 -35.02 30.55
C TRP A 36 -9.93 -34.83 32.02
N SER A 37 -10.89 -35.03 32.91
CA SER A 37 -10.68 -35.07 34.36
C SER A 37 -11.47 -36.20 35.00
N CYS A 38 -11.00 -36.69 36.14
CA CYS A 38 -11.79 -37.61 36.96
C CYS A 38 -13.02 -36.88 37.52
N PRO A 39 -14.22 -37.50 37.56
CA PRO A 39 -15.37 -36.93 38.26
C PRO A 39 -15.11 -36.72 39.76
N TYR A 40 -14.31 -37.60 40.36
CA TYR A 40 -13.89 -37.55 41.77
C TYR A 40 -12.55 -36.82 41.92
N TYR A 41 -12.33 -35.74 41.16
CA TYR A 41 -11.07 -35.01 41.22
C TYR A 41 -10.87 -34.40 42.62
N GLY A 42 -9.74 -34.71 43.26
CA GLY A 42 -9.44 -34.30 44.64
C GLY A 42 -9.99 -35.25 45.70
N GLU A 43 -10.94 -36.11 45.35
CA GLU A 43 -11.51 -37.14 46.23
C GLU A 43 -10.77 -38.47 46.01
N ASN A 44 -10.73 -39.32 47.05
CA ASN A 44 -10.10 -40.64 47.00
C ASN A 44 -8.65 -40.60 46.46
N ASN A 45 -7.92 -39.50 46.71
CA ASN A 45 -6.57 -39.20 46.20
C ASN A 45 -6.46 -39.22 44.66
N CYS A 46 -7.53 -38.93 43.92
CA CYS A 46 -7.51 -38.93 42.45
C CYS A 46 -7.35 -37.52 41.91
N HIS A 47 -6.22 -37.25 41.26
CA HIS A 47 -5.92 -35.94 40.67
C HIS A 47 -5.74 -36.03 39.16
N PHE A 48 -6.44 -36.97 38.51
CA PHE A 48 -6.31 -37.14 37.07
C PHE A 48 -6.92 -35.94 36.34
N PHE A 49 -6.08 -35.20 35.61
CA PHE A 49 -6.45 -34.13 34.71
C PHE A 49 -5.46 -34.11 33.54
N ARG A 50 -5.96 -33.99 32.30
CA ARG A 50 -5.12 -33.88 31.10
C ARG A 50 -5.82 -33.01 30.05
N TRP A 51 -5.12 -32.03 29.49
CA TRP A 51 -5.62 -31.27 28.35
C TRP A 51 -5.69 -32.13 27.08
N ARG A 52 -6.66 -31.83 26.21
CA ARG A 52 -6.84 -32.43 24.88
C ARG A 52 -6.10 -31.68 23.79
N ASP A 53 -5.19 -30.77 24.15
CA ASP A 53 -4.40 -30.08 23.13
C ASP A 53 -3.77 -31.13 22.23
N ARG A 54 -3.93 -30.91 20.91
CA ARG A 54 -3.56 -31.90 19.91
C ARG A 54 -2.12 -32.34 20.13
N GLU A 55 -1.96 -33.64 19.94
CA GLU A 55 -0.74 -34.44 19.99
C GLU A 55 0.57 -33.72 19.70
N GLU A 56 1.63 -34.28 20.28
CA GLU A 56 3.02 -34.18 19.82
C GLU A 56 3.06 -33.76 18.34
N ILE A 57 3.53 -32.53 18.10
CA ILE A 57 3.71 -31.98 16.75
C ILE A 57 4.41 -33.08 15.96
N ASP A 58 3.85 -33.47 14.82
CA ASP A 58 4.44 -34.57 14.05
C ASP A 58 5.93 -34.26 13.84
N PRO A 59 6.84 -35.24 14.00
CA PRO A 59 8.28 -34.96 14.02
C PRO A 59 8.73 -34.18 12.78
N ARG A 60 8.09 -34.41 11.63
CA ARG A 60 8.37 -33.67 10.39
C ARG A 60 7.98 -32.20 10.51
N SER A 61 6.80 -31.87 11.03
CA SER A 61 6.38 -30.47 11.25
C SER A 61 7.26 -29.73 12.25
N GLN A 62 7.84 -30.41 13.24
CA GLN A 62 8.82 -29.80 14.15
C GLN A 62 10.04 -29.26 13.39
N PHE A 63 10.46 -29.92 12.30
CA PHE A 63 11.57 -29.47 11.45
C PHE A 63 11.12 -28.51 10.35
N ILE A 64 9.98 -28.76 9.72
CA ILE A 64 9.53 -27.98 8.56
C ILE A 64 9.02 -26.60 8.96
N LEU A 65 8.32 -26.46 10.08
CA LEU A 65 7.72 -25.18 10.48
C LEU A 65 8.78 -24.08 10.69
N PRO A 66 9.88 -24.28 11.44
CA PRO A 66 10.92 -23.26 11.56
C PRO A 66 11.55 -22.87 10.22
N ILE A 67 11.75 -23.83 9.31
CA ILE A 67 12.31 -23.58 7.99
C ILE A 67 11.39 -22.65 7.18
N LEU A 68 10.10 -22.96 7.16
CA LEU A 68 9.11 -22.15 6.45
C LEU A 68 9.00 -20.74 7.06
N VAL A 69 9.01 -20.63 8.39
CA VAL A 69 8.99 -19.33 9.09
C VAL A 69 10.20 -18.49 8.74
N ASN A 70 11.40 -19.08 8.70
CA ASN A 70 12.60 -18.37 8.29
C ASN A 70 12.54 -17.95 6.83
N LYS A 71 12.03 -18.81 5.94
CA LYS A 71 11.87 -18.48 4.53
C LYS A 71 10.89 -17.32 4.31
N ILE A 72 9.80 -17.27 5.07
CA ILE A 72 8.85 -16.14 5.03
C ILE A 72 9.56 -14.85 5.41
N LYS A 73 10.32 -14.83 6.51
CA LYS A 73 11.07 -13.65 6.94
C LYS A 73 12.08 -13.18 5.87
N GLU A 74 12.84 -14.11 5.28
CA GLU A 74 13.76 -13.78 4.19
C GLU A 74 13.03 -13.14 2.99
N LEU A 75 11.87 -13.69 2.61
CA LEU A 75 11.08 -13.18 1.49
C LEU A 75 10.47 -11.82 1.82
N GLU A 76 9.99 -11.61 3.04
CA GLU A 76 9.49 -10.32 3.54
C GLU A 76 10.60 -9.25 3.50
N ASP A 77 11.81 -9.59 3.95
CA ASP A 77 12.99 -8.70 3.90
C ASP A 77 13.40 -8.36 2.46
N GLU A 78 13.32 -9.33 1.54
CA GLU A 78 13.55 -9.08 0.12
C GLU A 78 12.51 -8.15 -0.48
N VAL A 79 11.23 -8.37 -0.18
CA VAL A 79 10.12 -7.51 -0.66
C VAL A 79 10.30 -6.10 -0.13
N TRP A 80 10.63 -5.94 1.15
CA TRP A 80 10.88 -4.64 1.76
C TRP A 80 12.04 -3.90 1.09
N ARG A 81 13.17 -4.58 0.86
CA ARG A 81 14.33 -4.01 0.16
C ARG A 81 13.98 -3.58 -1.27
N ARG A 82 13.27 -4.43 -2.02
CA ARG A 82 12.82 -4.07 -3.39
C ARG A 82 11.88 -2.86 -3.36
N GLN A 83 10.98 -2.78 -2.39
CA GLN A 83 10.08 -1.64 -2.26
C GLN A 83 10.82 -0.32 -2.02
N ILE A 84 11.88 -0.33 -1.21
CA ILE A 84 12.75 0.85 -1.01
C ILE A 84 13.40 1.26 -2.32
N GLN A 85 14.00 0.33 -3.05
CA GLN A 85 14.64 0.62 -4.34
C GLN A 85 13.66 1.22 -5.35
N ILE A 86 12.45 0.67 -5.42
CA ILE A 86 11.38 1.20 -6.29
C ILE A 86 11.00 2.61 -5.87
N ASN A 87 10.83 2.87 -4.57
CA ASN A 87 10.49 4.19 -4.06
C ASN A 87 11.60 5.22 -4.37
N GLU A 88 12.86 4.86 -4.20
CA GLU A 88 14.01 5.72 -4.56
C GLU A 88 14.03 6.03 -6.06
N GLN A 89 13.82 5.03 -6.91
CA GLN A 89 13.72 5.23 -8.35
C GLN A 89 12.53 6.10 -8.73
N GLN A 90 11.39 5.94 -8.04
CA GLN A 90 10.20 6.75 -8.28
C GLN A 90 10.47 8.23 -8.00
N VAL A 91 11.18 8.56 -6.91
CA VAL A 91 11.59 9.93 -6.61
C VAL A 91 12.44 10.54 -7.74
N LEU A 92 13.37 9.76 -8.30
CA LEU A 92 14.18 10.22 -9.44
C LEU A 92 13.31 10.49 -10.69
N ILE A 93 12.36 9.60 -10.98
CA ILE A 93 11.41 9.76 -12.09
C ILE A 93 10.54 11.00 -11.89
N ASP A 94 10.04 11.23 -10.67
CA ASP A 94 9.20 12.37 -10.33
C ASP A 94 9.96 13.68 -10.47
N ASN A 95 11.20 13.74 -9.93
CA ASN A 95 12.08 14.90 -10.07
C ASN A 95 12.34 15.23 -11.54
N PHE A 96 12.69 14.22 -12.35
CA PHE A 96 12.91 14.41 -13.77
C PHE A 96 11.65 14.88 -14.50
N THR A 97 10.48 14.39 -14.10
CA THR A 97 9.18 14.81 -14.64
C THR A 97 8.88 16.28 -14.31
N VAL A 98 9.18 16.71 -13.07
CA VAL A 98 9.05 18.10 -12.63
C VAL A 98 10.01 19.01 -13.41
N GLU A 99 11.28 18.62 -13.56
CA GLU A 99 12.27 19.38 -14.32
C GLU A 99 11.85 19.55 -15.78
N LYS A 100 11.39 18.48 -16.44
CA LYS A 100 10.85 18.54 -17.79
C LYS A 100 9.66 19.49 -17.87
N ARG A 101 8.75 19.44 -16.89
CA ARG A 101 7.59 20.35 -16.82
C ARG A 101 8.03 21.81 -16.68
N PHE A 102 9.05 22.08 -15.85
CA PHE A 102 9.60 23.43 -15.68
C PHE A 102 10.24 23.94 -16.98
N LYS A 103 11.12 23.14 -17.63
CA LYS A 103 11.72 23.49 -18.92
C LYS A 103 10.67 23.75 -20.00
N ARG A 104 9.64 22.89 -20.09
CA ARG A 104 8.52 23.07 -21.04
C ARG A 104 7.71 24.35 -20.74
N ARG A 105 7.44 24.66 -19.47
CA ARG A 105 6.77 25.91 -19.07
C ARG A 105 7.60 27.14 -19.41
N LYS A 106 8.90 27.12 -19.11
CA LYS A 106 9.84 28.20 -19.46
C LYS A 106 9.88 28.43 -20.97
N LEU A 107 10.01 27.37 -21.76
CA LEU A 107 9.98 27.45 -23.23
C LEU A 107 8.63 28.00 -23.74
N LYS A 108 7.50 27.56 -23.18
CA LYS A 108 6.18 28.11 -23.50
C LYS A 108 6.06 29.60 -23.17
N TRP A 109 6.62 30.05 -22.04
CA TRP A 109 6.65 31.46 -21.66
C TRP A 109 7.51 32.29 -22.61
N CYS A 110 8.75 31.90 -22.87
CA CYS A 110 9.60 32.59 -23.85
C CYS A 110 8.96 32.63 -25.24
N THR A 111 8.30 31.54 -25.65
CA THR A 111 7.58 31.47 -26.94
C THR A 111 6.27 32.27 -26.96
N PHE A 112 5.71 32.61 -25.80
CA PHE A 112 4.56 33.50 -25.68
C PHE A 112 5.03 34.96 -25.69
N ASP A 113 6.07 35.28 -24.92
CA ASP A 113 6.62 36.63 -24.80
C ASP A 113 7.10 37.17 -26.15
N TRP A 114 7.89 36.42 -26.93
CA TRP A 114 8.31 36.92 -28.25
C TRP A 114 7.13 37.12 -29.22
N LYS A 115 6.06 36.32 -29.10
CA LYS A 115 4.84 36.51 -29.90
C LYS A 115 4.14 37.81 -29.51
N VAL A 116 4.04 38.09 -28.22
CA VAL A 116 3.46 39.35 -27.71
C VAL A 116 4.28 40.54 -28.18
N ILE A 117 5.61 40.48 -28.05
CA ILE A 117 6.53 41.54 -28.51
C ILE A 117 6.37 41.76 -30.03
N LEU A 118 6.33 40.69 -30.82
CA LEU A 118 6.11 40.75 -32.27
C LEU A 118 4.76 41.41 -32.60
N CYS A 119 3.69 41.06 -31.91
CA CYS A 119 2.37 41.68 -32.08
C CYS A 119 2.40 43.18 -31.77
N ILE A 120 3.06 43.60 -30.68
CA ILE A 120 3.20 45.03 -30.32
C ILE A 120 3.94 45.78 -31.42
N LEU A 121 5.07 45.25 -31.91
CA LEU A 121 5.85 45.87 -32.99
C LEU A 121 5.01 46.05 -34.27
N ILE A 122 4.24 45.03 -34.66
CA ILE A 122 3.33 45.09 -35.81
C ILE A 122 2.29 46.21 -35.63
N CYS A 123 1.70 46.34 -34.43
CA CYS A 123 0.71 47.39 -34.15
C CYS A 123 1.33 48.79 -34.24
N VAL A 124 2.52 49.00 -33.69
CA VAL A 124 3.22 50.30 -33.74
C VAL A 124 3.52 50.70 -35.18
N VAL A 125 4.00 49.76 -36.01
CA VAL A 125 4.26 50.00 -37.43
C VAL A 125 2.96 50.36 -38.17
N ALA A 126 1.86 49.65 -37.91
CA ALA A 126 0.57 49.96 -38.51
C ALA A 126 0.06 51.36 -38.14
N LEU A 127 0.19 51.75 -36.87
CA LEU A 127 -0.17 53.10 -36.40
C LEU A 127 0.69 54.18 -37.08
N PHE A 128 1.98 53.92 -37.27
CA PHE A 128 2.88 54.84 -37.96
C PHE A 128 2.52 55.01 -39.44
N ILE A 129 2.23 53.91 -40.14
CA ILE A 129 1.76 53.94 -41.53
C ILE A 129 0.44 54.73 -41.64
N ASN A 130 -0.49 54.50 -40.71
CA ASN A 130 -1.75 55.24 -40.66
C ASN A 130 -1.52 56.74 -40.44
N ASN A 131 -0.58 57.12 -39.56
CA ASN A 131 -0.23 58.51 -39.32
C ASN A 131 0.40 59.18 -40.56
N LEU A 132 1.34 58.49 -41.22
CA LEU A 132 1.92 58.97 -42.49
C LEU A 132 0.87 59.15 -43.58
N PHE A 133 -0.10 58.23 -43.66
CA PHE A 133 -1.21 58.33 -44.60
C PHE A 133 -2.12 59.53 -44.29
N GLN A 134 -2.52 59.72 -43.03
CA GLN A 134 -3.32 60.87 -42.59
C GLN A 134 -2.60 62.20 -42.85
N SER A 135 -1.31 62.28 -42.51
CA SER A 135 -0.49 63.48 -42.74
C SER A 135 -0.39 63.83 -44.24
N ARG A 136 -0.26 62.81 -45.10
CA ARG A 136 -0.24 62.98 -46.57
C ARG A 136 -1.60 63.42 -47.11
N VAL A 137 -2.70 62.87 -46.60
CA VAL A 137 -4.05 63.28 -47.00
C VAL A 137 -4.32 64.72 -46.59
N HIS A 138 -3.95 65.11 -45.36
CA HIS A 138 -4.14 66.48 -44.87
C HIS A 138 -3.34 67.50 -45.67
N SER A 139 -2.06 67.24 -45.96
CA SER A 139 -1.24 68.11 -46.80
C SER A 139 -1.75 68.20 -48.24
N SER A 140 -2.33 67.11 -48.77
CA SER A 140 -2.95 67.12 -50.10
C SER A 140 -4.24 67.96 -50.14
N ILE A 141 -5.01 68.02 -49.05
CA ILE A 141 -6.22 68.83 -48.93
C ILE A 141 -5.87 70.33 -48.82
N GLU A 142 -4.89 70.71 -47.99
CA GLU A 142 -4.44 72.11 -47.86
C GLU A 142 -3.92 72.70 -49.18
N LEU A 143 -3.31 71.87 -50.04
CA LEU A 143 -2.88 72.28 -51.39
C LEU A 143 -4.04 72.53 -52.37
N ILE A 144 -5.21 71.93 -52.13
CA ILE A 144 -6.39 72.06 -52.99
C ILE A 144 -7.23 73.29 -52.58
N GLU A 145 -7.15 73.74 -51.33
CA GLU A 145 -7.91 74.89 -50.80
C GLU A 145 -7.16 76.23 -50.88
N LEU A 146 -5.95 76.29 -51.45
CA LEU A 146 -5.25 77.54 -51.70
C LEU A 146 -5.90 78.30 -52.89
N PRO A 147 -6.41 79.54 -52.69
CA PRO A 147 -7.06 80.35 -53.72
C PRO A 147 -6.09 80.90 -54.78
#